data_AF-A0A0K2USY1-F1
#
_entry.id   AF-A0A0K2USY1-F1
#
_cell.length_a   1.000
_cell.length_b   1.000
_cell.length_c   1.000
_cell.angle_alpha   90.00
_cell.angle_beta   90.00
_cell.angle_gamma   90.00
#
_symmetry.space_group_name_H-M   'P 1'
#
loop_
_entity.id
_entity.type
_entity.pdbx_description
1 polymer ?
#
loop_
_entity_poly.entity_id
_entity_poly.type
_entity_poly.pdbx_seq_one_letter_code
_entity_poly.pdbx_strand_id
1 'polypeptide(L)'
;SNRHRSPPNMKYIFSLITIGSLSATVAAATGDHDNSLATKDICSFCTDTYGLVKDNFFNDVYAERIISSIEVICYVNGMFYPFFEDVCYKFVNNFIAPPLTDFMTNPPSNQAFCGHFGLCPAA
;
A
#
# COMPACT_ATOMS: atom_id res chain seq x y z
N SER A 1 20.56 -45.24 1.79
CA SER A 1 20.85 -44.31 0.68
C SER A 1 19.90 -43.13 0.80
N ASN A 2 20.45 -41.98 1.17
CA ASN A 2 19.75 -40.72 1.46
C ASN A 2 19.25 -40.06 0.16
N ARG A 3 18.04 -39.50 0.21
CA ARG A 3 17.80 -38.09 -0.11
C ARG A 3 16.39 -37.65 0.29
N HIS A 4 16.30 -37.14 1.52
CA HIS A 4 15.38 -36.07 1.89
C HIS A 4 15.53 -34.91 0.89
N ARG A 5 14.43 -34.46 0.27
CA ARG A 5 14.32 -33.13 -0.31
C ARG A 5 13.39 -32.32 0.59
N SER A 6 13.98 -31.49 1.43
CA SER A 6 13.28 -30.36 2.05
C SER A 6 12.82 -29.39 0.94
N PRO A 7 11.62 -28.81 1.06
CA PRO A 7 11.21 -27.72 0.17
C PRO A 7 12.07 -26.46 0.43
N PRO A 8 12.46 -25.71 -0.61
CA PRO A 8 13.25 -24.50 -0.45
C PRO A 8 12.42 -23.36 0.15
N ASN A 9 13.08 -22.64 1.05
CA ASN A 9 12.65 -21.43 1.75
C ASN A 9 11.96 -20.40 0.84
N MET A 10 10.68 -20.19 1.09
CA MET A 10 9.82 -19.15 0.51
C MET A 10 10.10 -17.80 1.21
N LYS A 11 11.28 -17.20 0.97
CA LYS A 11 11.68 -15.90 1.53
C LYS A 11 12.25 -14.87 0.54
N TYR A 12 12.25 -15.14 -0.77
CA TYR A 12 12.94 -14.26 -1.74
C TYR A 12 12.21 -14.05 -3.07
N ILE A 13 10.96 -13.57 -3.03
CA ILE A 13 10.28 -13.07 -4.25
C ILE A 13 9.57 -11.76 -3.94
N PHE A 14 10.32 -10.73 -3.53
CA PHE A 14 9.89 -9.32 -3.55
C PHE A 14 11.11 -8.40 -3.64
N SER A 15 12.00 -8.65 -4.61
CA SER A 15 13.14 -7.79 -4.87
C SER A 15 13.35 -7.66 -6.37
N LEU A 16 12.51 -6.87 -7.04
CA LEU A 16 12.69 -6.45 -8.44
C LEU A 16 11.83 -5.20 -8.74
N ILE A 17 12.13 -4.06 -8.10
CA ILE A 17 11.92 -2.72 -8.70
C ILE A 17 13.09 -1.83 -8.25
N THR A 18 14.27 -2.09 -8.78
CA THR A 18 15.34 -1.07 -8.88
C THR A 18 15.09 -0.28 -10.15
N ILE A 19 14.31 0.79 -10.06
CA ILE A 19 14.34 1.87 -11.07
C ILE A 19 15.46 2.81 -10.64
N GLY A 20 16.68 2.45 -11.02
CA GLY A 20 17.84 3.32 -10.99
C GLY A 20 18.28 3.59 -12.41
N SER A 21 17.95 4.77 -12.95
CA SER A 21 18.79 5.60 -13.83
C SER A 21 17.95 6.58 -14.64
N LEU A 22 17.67 7.75 -14.07
CA LEU A 22 17.56 8.97 -14.88
C LEU A 22 18.67 9.92 -14.40
N SER A 23 19.88 9.66 -14.86
CA SER A 23 21.01 10.56 -14.71
C SER A 23 20.88 11.66 -15.76
N ALA A 24 20.22 12.76 -15.40
CA ALA A 24 20.36 14.01 -16.13
C ALA A 24 21.21 14.96 -15.27
N THR A 25 22.47 15.11 -15.69
CA THR A 25 23.40 16.14 -15.25
C THR A 25 22.77 17.53 -15.35
N VAL A 26 22.61 18.20 -14.21
CA VAL A 26 22.59 19.67 -14.14
C VAL A 26 23.63 20.06 -13.11
N ALA A 27 24.83 20.39 -13.60
CA ALA A 27 25.84 21.06 -12.81
C ALA A 27 25.85 22.54 -13.19
N ALA A 28 25.95 23.37 -12.14
CA ALA A 28 26.24 24.80 -12.14
C ALA A 28 25.07 25.78 -12.31
N ALA A 29 24.45 26.13 -11.17
CA ALA A 29 24.32 27.52 -10.77
C ALA A 29 24.16 27.59 -9.23
N THR A 30 25.27 27.95 -8.58
CA THR A 30 25.35 28.77 -7.34
C THR A 30 24.20 28.70 -6.34
N GLY A 31 24.50 28.21 -5.13
CA GLY A 31 23.73 28.53 -3.94
C GLY A 31 23.72 27.38 -2.94
N ASP A 32 24.61 27.46 -1.95
CA ASP A 32 24.30 26.99 -0.60
C ASP A 32 22.85 27.38 -0.24
N HIS A 33 22.11 26.46 0.36
CA HIS A 33 20.80 26.55 1.02
C HIS A 33 19.82 25.44 0.54
N ASP A 34 19.22 24.71 1.50
CA ASP A 34 17.89 24.07 1.42
C ASP A 34 17.69 22.57 1.13
N ASN A 35 18.63 21.68 1.47
CA ASN A 35 18.30 20.24 1.55
C ASN A 35 17.41 19.86 2.76
N SER A 36 17.18 20.79 3.70
CA SER A 36 16.29 20.59 4.85
C SER A 36 14.87 21.14 4.65
N LEU A 37 14.63 21.99 3.64
CA LEU A 37 13.29 22.52 3.37
C LEU A 37 12.47 21.55 2.50
N ALA A 38 13.07 20.95 1.48
CA ALA A 38 12.36 20.04 0.58
C ALA A 38 11.79 18.78 1.28
N THR A 39 12.49 18.25 2.29
CA THR A 39 12.03 17.09 3.08
C THR A 39 10.97 17.47 4.12
N LYS A 40 11.05 18.67 4.71
CA LYS A 40 10.03 19.18 5.63
C LYS A 40 8.72 19.50 4.89
N ASP A 41 8.82 19.98 3.66
CA ASP A 41 7.68 20.20 2.76
C ASP A 41 7.00 18.90 2.35
N ILE A 42 7.76 17.87 1.96
CA ILE A 42 7.19 16.59 1.53
C ILE A 42 6.51 15.86 2.69
N CYS A 43 7.11 15.87 3.88
CA CYS A 43 6.49 15.26 5.06
C CYS A 43 5.20 15.99 5.43
N SER A 44 5.22 17.33 5.52
CA SER A 44 4.01 18.12 5.82
C SER A 44 2.91 17.87 4.80
N PHE A 45 3.25 17.92 3.51
CA PHE A 45 2.31 17.67 2.43
C PHE A 45 1.68 16.28 2.53
N CYS A 46 2.47 15.24 2.83
CA CYS A 46 1.95 13.91 3.05
C CYS A 46 1.01 13.85 4.26
N THR A 47 1.42 14.43 5.40
CA THR A 47 0.62 14.37 6.63
C THR A 47 -0.68 15.14 6.49
N ASP A 48 -0.67 16.26 5.76
CA ASP A 48 -1.85 17.09 5.53
C ASP A 48 -2.81 16.41 4.55
N THR A 49 -2.29 15.90 3.43
CA THR A 49 -3.08 15.19 2.42
C THR A 49 -3.68 13.91 3.00
N TYR A 50 -2.88 13.11 3.71
CA TYR A 50 -3.38 11.90 4.35
C TYR A 50 -4.38 12.22 5.45
N GLY A 51 -4.15 13.29 6.24
CA GLY A 51 -5.12 13.77 7.23
C GLY A 51 -6.47 14.07 6.60
N LEU A 52 -6.50 14.84 5.52
CA LEU A 52 -7.72 15.16 4.78
C LEU A 52 -8.41 13.89 4.24
N VAL A 53 -7.65 12.95 3.67
CA VAL A 53 -8.22 11.71 3.15
C VAL A 53 -8.79 10.87 4.29
N LYS A 54 -8.03 10.69 5.37
CA LYS A 54 -8.44 9.94 6.55
C LYS A 54 -9.74 10.49 7.14
N ASP A 55 -9.81 11.80 7.34
CA ASP A 55 -10.93 12.43 8.03
C ASP A 55 -12.24 12.42 7.20
N ASN A 56 -12.14 12.29 5.87
CA ASN A 56 -13.32 12.28 4.99
C ASN A 56 -13.71 10.89 4.49
N PHE A 57 -12.75 9.96 4.36
CA PHE A 57 -12.95 8.69 3.68
C PHE A 57 -12.68 7.46 4.54
N PHE A 58 -11.96 7.57 5.66
CA PHE A 58 -11.61 6.40 6.46
C PHE A 58 -12.67 6.19 7.52
N ASN A 59 -13.71 5.46 7.11
CA ASN A 59 -14.77 4.96 7.97
C ASN A 59 -15.27 3.60 7.48
N ASP A 60 -16.10 2.98 8.31
CA ASP A 60 -16.77 1.71 8.06
C ASP A 60 -17.59 1.71 6.76
N VAL A 61 -18.34 2.79 6.50
CA VAL A 61 -19.18 2.92 5.29
C VAL A 61 -18.34 2.83 4.00
N TYR A 62 -17.20 3.52 3.95
CA TYR A 62 -16.31 3.44 2.80
C TYR A 62 -15.59 2.10 2.70
N ALA A 63 -15.25 1.47 3.83
CA ALA A 63 -14.69 0.11 3.84
C ALA A 63 -15.67 -0.90 3.22
N GLU A 64 -16.93 -0.88 3.65
CA GLU A 64 -18.00 -1.72 3.10
C GLU A 64 -18.19 -1.47 1.60
N ARG A 65 -18.13 -0.21 1.17
CA ARG A 65 -18.26 0.14 -0.25
C ARG A 65 -17.12 -0.41 -1.10
N ILE A 66 -15.89 -0.39 -0.59
CA ILE A 66 -14.73 -0.99 -1.27
C ILE A 66 -14.91 -2.52 -1.33
N ILE A 67 -15.27 -3.16 -0.21
CA ILE A 67 -15.50 -4.61 -0.15
C ILE A 67 -16.58 -5.01 -1.17
N SER A 68 -17.72 -4.34 -1.17
CA SER A 68 -18.82 -4.58 -2.11
C SER A 68 -18.38 -4.40 -3.57
N SER A 69 -17.51 -3.41 -3.86
CA SER A 69 -16.97 -3.23 -5.21
C SER A 69 -16.09 -4.40 -5.64
N ILE A 70 -15.31 -4.98 -4.72
CA ILE A 70 -14.49 -6.18 -5.01
C ILE A 70 -15.37 -7.41 -5.15
N GLU A 71 -16.44 -7.53 -4.37
CA GLU A 71 -17.43 -8.61 -4.49
C GLU A 71 -18.16 -8.60 -5.84
N VAL A 72 -18.42 -7.42 -6.41
CA VAL A 72 -18.92 -7.31 -7.80
C VAL A 72 -17.93 -7.90 -8.79
N ILE A 73 -16.62 -7.73 -8.56
CA ILE A 73 -15.59 -8.36 -9.40
C ILE A 73 -15.65 -9.89 -9.25
N CYS A 74 -15.87 -10.41 -8.04
CA CYS A 74 -16.08 -11.85 -7.82
C CYS A 74 -17.27 -12.38 -8.61
N TYR A 75 -18.41 -11.70 -8.55
CA TYR A 75 -19.61 -12.05 -9.32
C TYR A 75 -19.35 -12.04 -10.83
N VAL A 76 -18.74 -10.97 -11.35
CA VAL A 76 -18.46 -10.83 -12.79
C VAL A 76 -17.53 -11.93 -13.28
N ASN A 77 -16.46 -12.24 -12.53
CA ASN A 77 -15.56 -13.34 -12.88
C ASN A 77 -16.24 -14.71 -12.74
N GLY A 78 -17.14 -14.86 -11.76
CA GLY A 78 -17.98 -16.05 -11.56
C GLY A 78 -18.85 -16.39 -12.77
N MET A 79 -19.41 -15.38 -13.44
CA MET A 79 -20.20 -15.58 -14.67
C MET A 79 -19.39 -16.24 -15.79
N PHE A 80 -18.08 -16.01 -15.85
CA PHE A 80 -17.19 -16.63 -16.84
C PHE A 80 -16.55 -17.93 -16.33
N TYR A 81 -16.31 -18.02 -15.02
CA TYR A 81 -15.65 -19.15 -14.35
C TYR A 81 -16.39 -19.49 -13.05
N PRO A 82 -17.41 -20.37 -13.08
CA PRO A 82 -18.31 -20.61 -11.95
C PRO A 82 -17.63 -21.07 -10.65
N PHE A 83 -16.53 -21.81 -10.77
CA PHE A 83 -15.72 -22.23 -9.62
C PHE A 83 -15.04 -21.04 -8.91
N PHE A 84 -14.78 -19.95 -9.63
CA PHE A 84 -13.99 -18.82 -9.14
C PHE A 84 -14.79 -17.91 -8.22
N GLU A 85 -16.11 -17.84 -8.39
CA GLU A 85 -17.00 -16.98 -7.61
C GLU A 85 -16.86 -17.24 -6.10
N ASP A 86 -17.09 -18.50 -5.73
CA ASP A 86 -17.11 -18.95 -4.35
C ASP A 86 -15.74 -18.80 -3.66
N VAL A 87 -14.67 -19.08 -4.41
CA VAL A 87 -13.28 -18.92 -3.96
C VAL A 87 -12.95 -17.44 -3.79
N CYS A 88 -13.40 -16.59 -4.71
CA CYS A 88 -13.18 -15.15 -4.66
C CYS A 88 -13.90 -14.53 -3.46
N TYR A 89 -15.18 -14.84 -3.23
CA TYR A 89 -15.90 -14.35 -2.04
C TYR A 89 -15.23 -14.79 -0.73
N LYS A 90 -14.79 -16.05 -0.64
CA LYS A 90 -14.02 -16.54 0.51
C LYS A 90 -12.70 -15.79 0.64
N PHE A 91 -12.02 -15.47 -0.46
CA PHE A 91 -10.78 -14.72 -0.41
C PHE A 91 -11.00 -13.29 0.10
N VAL A 92 -12.00 -12.59 -0.45
CA VAL A 92 -12.36 -11.23 -0.02
C VAL A 92 -12.69 -11.22 1.47
N ASN A 93 -13.61 -12.09 1.91
CA ASN A 93 -14.11 -12.07 3.28
C ASN A 93 -13.08 -12.52 4.32
N ASN A 94 -12.12 -13.38 3.96
CA ASN A 94 -11.13 -13.87 4.92
C ASN A 94 -9.82 -13.08 4.91
N PHE A 95 -9.44 -12.46 3.78
CA PHE A 95 -8.11 -11.87 3.62
C PHE A 95 -8.11 -10.40 3.24
N ILE A 96 -9.17 -9.87 2.62
CA ILE A 96 -9.25 -8.46 2.23
C ILE A 96 -10.06 -7.67 3.26
N ALA A 97 -11.30 -8.10 3.51
CA ALA A 97 -12.25 -7.37 4.33
C ALA A 97 -11.70 -7.10 5.75
N PRO A 98 -11.16 -8.09 6.50
CA PRO A 98 -10.70 -7.83 7.86
C PRO A 98 -9.60 -6.76 7.97
N PRO A 99 -8.46 -6.86 7.26
CA PRO A 99 -7.41 -5.83 7.36
C PRO A 99 -7.82 -4.49 6.74
N LEU A 100 -8.69 -4.49 5.71
CA LEU A 100 -9.19 -3.25 5.14
C LEU A 100 -10.11 -2.51 6.11
N THR A 101 -11.06 -3.21 6.73
CA THR A 101 -11.94 -2.63 7.73
C THR A 101 -11.14 -2.13 8.93
N ASP A 102 -10.15 -2.90 9.40
CA ASP A 102 -9.27 -2.46 10.48
C ASP A 102 -8.48 -1.19 10.09
N PHE A 103 -7.88 -1.16 8.89
CA PHE A 103 -7.17 0.03 8.41
C PHE A 103 -8.09 1.26 8.28
N MET A 104 -9.33 1.09 7.84
CA MET A 104 -10.27 2.19 7.62
C MET A 104 -10.89 2.69 8.94
N THR A 105 -11.02 1.85 9.96
CA THR A 105 -11.61 2.21 11.26
C THR A 105 -10.58 2.61 12.30
N ASN A 106 -9.39 2.01 12.23
CA ASN A 106 -8.24 2.30 13.10
C ASN A 106 -7.03 2.74 12.26
N PRO A 107 -7.15 3.83 11.50
CA PRO A 107 -6.08 4.24 10.61
C PRO A 107 -4.83 4.65 11.39
N PRO A 108 -3.64 4.37 10.85
CA PRO A 108 -2.39 4.82 11.46
C PRO A 108 -2.36 6.34 11.56
N SER A 109 -1.55 6.86 12.48
CA SER A 109 -1.30 8.30 12.55
C SER A 109 -0.69 8.80 11.24
N ASN A 110 -0.92 10.06 10.90
CA ASN A 110 -0.40 10.65 9.67
C ASN A 110 1.13 10.50 9.58
N GLN A 111 1.83 10.68 10.70
CA GLN A 111 3.28 10.49 10.80
C GLN A 111 3.68 9.03 10.51
N ALA A 112 2.97 8.06 11.07
CA ALA A 112 3.26 6.65 10.87
C ALA A 112 3.00 6.22 9.42
N PHE A 113 1.89 6.66 8.82
CA PHE A 113 1.57 6.39 7.42
C PHE A 113 2.64 6.98 6.50
N CYS A 114 2.94 8.28 6.63
CA CYS A 114 3.92 8.96 5.79
C CYS A 114 5.35 8.47 6.06
N GLY A 115 5.65 8.05 7.29
CA GLY A 115 6.92 7.41 7.66
C GLY A 115 7.13 6.06 6.98
N HIS A 116 6.07 5.26 6.81
CA HIS A 116 6.13 3.99 6.09
C HIS A 116 6.62 4.14 4.64
N PHE A 117 6.23 5.24 3.97
CA PHE A 117 6.67 5.56 2.61
C PHE A 117 7.99 6.32 2.53
N GLY A 118 8.68 6.54 3.66
CA GLY A 118 9.92 7.30 3.73
C GLY A 118 9.74 8.80 3.45
N LEU A 119 8.50 9.30 3.48
CA LEU A 119 8.18 10.71 3.26
C LEU A 119 8.32 11.53 4.53
N CYS A 120 8.23 10.89 5.69
CA CYS A 120 8.50 11.46 7.00
C CYS A 120 9.57 10.67 7.74
N PRO A 121 10.28 11.28 8.72
CA PRO A 121 11.09 10.54 9.68
C PRO A 121 10.24 9.47 10.37
N ALA A 122 10.83 8.31 10.64
CA ALA A 122 10.16 7.22 11.34
C ALA A 122 9.61 7.71 12.69
N ALA A 123 8.32 7.45 12.91
CA ALA A 123 7.59 7.80 14.13
C ALA A 123 8.02 6.92 15.31
#